data_AF-A0A3C0ZSA0-F1
#
_entry.id   AF-A0A3C0ZSA0-F1
#
_cell.length_a   1.000
_cell.length_b   1.000
_cell.length_c   1.000
_cell.angle_alpha   90.00
_cell.angle_beta   90.00
_cell.angle_gamma   90.00
#
_symmetry.space_group_name_H-M   'P 1'
#
loop_
_entity.id
_entity.type
_entity.pdbx_description
1 polymer ?
#
loop_
_entity_poly.entity_id
_entity_poly.type
_entity_poly.pdbx_seq_one_letter_code
_entity_poly.pdbx_strand_id
1 'polypeptide(L)'
;FLAHGFIVDDREQTLDGYIHIYPTDYFCPVSFDSSKKNFTPNTISIHWYAASWHPVYGKKGRLYRLVRKKSRIAADYILHIPNRIGRKVLGMERYEHLKKKLKKKNKSAGSDKAL
;
A
#
# COMPACT_ATOMS: atom_id res chain seq x y z
N PHE A 1 3.60 14.27 7.45
CA PHE A 1 3.33 14.69 6.06
C PHE A 1 1.87 15.04 5.82
N LEU A 2 0.91 14.10 5.73
CA LEU A 2 -0.50 14.46 5.42
C LEU A 2 -1.14 15.42 6.44
N ALA A 3 -0.94 15.18 7.74
CA ALA A 3 -1.40 16.09 8.80
C ALA A 3 -0.67 17.45 8.83
N HIS A 4 0.38 17.59 8.03
CA HIS A 4 1.25 18.77 7.94
C HIS A 4 1.17 19.39 6.53
N GLY A 5 0.01 19.32 5.88
CA GLY A 5 -0.24 19.98 4.60
C GLY A 5 0.34 19.30 3.35
N PHE A 6 0.95 18.12 3.47
CA PHE A 6 1.39 17.36 2.28
C PHE A 6 0.19 16.90 1.45
N ILE A 7 0.25 17.17 0.15
CA ILE A 7 -0.73 16.70 -0.83
C ILE A 7 -0.09 15.58 -1.64
N VAL A 8 -0.79 14.44 -1.78
CA VAL A 8 -0.33 13.30 -2.57
C VAL A 8 -0.50 13.60 -4.05
N ASP A 9 0.44 14.35 -4.58
CA ASP A 9 0.46 14.83 -5.95
C ASP A 9 1.92 14.95 -6.40
N ASP A 10 2.21 14.74 -7.69
CA ASP A 10 3.57 14.73 -8.24
C ASP A 10 4.06 16.15 -8.60
N ARG A 11 3.47 17.16 -7.97
CA ARG A 11 3.87 18.57 -8.11
C ARG A 11 4.91 18.93 -7.06
N GLU A 12 5.73 19.91 -7.40
CA GLU A 12 6.70 20.49 -6.48
C GLU A 12 5.98 21.16 -5.30
N GLN A 13 6.43 20.86 -4.08
CA GLN A 13 5.79 21.33 -2.85
C GLN A 13 6.84 21.78 -1.84
N THR A 14 6.50 22.81 -1.07
CA THR A 14 7.29 23.25 0.09
C THR A 14 6.40 23.15 1.32
N LEU A 15 6.76 22.28 2.28
CA LEU A 15 6.03 22.11 3.53
C LEU A 15 6.73 22.90 4.64
N ASP A 16 5.93 23.65 5.40
CA ASP A 16 6.33 24.45 6.56
C ASP A 16 7.51 25.42 6.29
N GLY A 17 7.83 25.70 5.02
CA GLY A 17 8.89 26.61 4.59
C GLY A 17 10.31 26.02 4.62
N TYR A 18 10.51 24.76 5.03
CA TYR A 18 11.84 24.15 5.16
C TYR A 18 11.97 22.73 4.59
N ILE A 19 10.87 22.10 4.17
CA ILE A 19 10.92 20.80 3.49
C ILE A 19 10.49 20.99 2.04
N HIS A 20 11.43 20.82 1.10
CA HIS A 20 11.14 20.83 -0.33
C HIS A 20 10.94 19.40 -0.85
N ILE A 21 9.85 19.18 -1.57
CA ILE A 21 9.48 17.91 -2.19
C ILE A 21 9.45 18.13 -3.69
N TYR A 22 10.37 17.48 -4.39
CA TYR A 22 10.45 17.53 -5.85
C TYR A 22 9.52 16.51 -6.50
N PRO A 23 9.01 16.81 -7.70
CA PRO A 23 8.38 15.83 -8.58
C PRO A 23 9.29 14.63 -8.87
N THR A 24 8.68 13.52 -9.27
CA THR A 24 9.37 12.27 -9.55
C THR A 24 10.40 12.39 -10.68
N ASP A 25 10.16 13.23 -11.68
CA ASP A 25 11.00 13.37 -12.89
C ASP A 25 12.38 14.00 -12.63
N TYR A 26 12.57 14.71 -11.51
CA TYR A 26 13.85 15.27 -11.10
C TYR A 26 14.88 14.17 -10.81
N PHE A 27 14.48 13.13 -10.09
CA PHE A 27 15.43 12.13 -9.57
C PHE A 27 15.16 10.70 -10.06
N CYS A 28 13.91 10.37 -10.38
CA CYS A 28 13.47 9.03 -10.77
C CYS A 28 12.59 9.05 -12.04
N PRO A 29 13.10 9.57 -13.17
CA PRO A 29 12.35 9.65 -14.43
C PRO A 29 12.04 8.28 -15.04
N VAL A 30 12.67 7.20 -14.57
CA VAL A 30 12.44 5.84 -15.05
C VAL A 30 11.66 5.03 -14.01
N SER A 31 10.42 4.68 -14.34
CA SER A 31 9.56 3.89 -13.46
C SER A 31 10.09 2.47 -13.28
N PHE A 32 10.32 2.08 -12.03
CA PHE A 32 10.77 0.72 -11.68
C PHE A 32 9.78 -0.38 -12.07
N ASP A 33 8.47 -0.13 -11.92
CA ASP A 33 7.43 -1.12 -12.18
C ASP A 33 7.05 -1.21 -13.66
N SER A 34 6.92 -0.06 -14.33
CA SER A 34 6.42 0.01 -15.72
C SER A 34 7.52 0.13 -16.77
N SER A 35 8.76 0.45 -16.36
CA SER A 35 9.87 0.82 -17.25
C SER A 35 9.57 2.03 -18.15
N LYS A 36 8.48 2.76 -17.92
CA LYS A 36 8.20 4.03 -18.60
C LYS A 36 9.28 5.05 -18.24
N LYS A 37 9.78 5.72 -19.26
CA LYS A 37 10.79 6.78 -19.14
C LYS A 37 10.09 8.12 -19.36
N ASN A 38 10.23 9.03 -18.40
CA ASN A 38 9.67 10.37 -18.41
C ASN A 38 10.79 11.39 -18.18
N PHE A 39 11.67 11.53 -19.17
CA PHE A 39 12.76 12.50 -19.10
C PHE A 39 12.23 13.89 -19.41
N THR A 40 12.59 14.86 -18.59
CA THR A 40 12.21 16.27 -18.74
C THR A 40 13.46 17.14 -18.61
N PRO A 41 13.38 18.44 -18.97
CA PRO A 41 14.48 19.38 -18.70
C PRO A 41 14.87 19.48 -17.22
N ASN A 42 13.98 19.08 -16.30
CA ASN A 42 14.21 19.10 -14.86
C ASN A 42 14.92 17.83 -14.35
N THR A 43 15.13 16.82 -15.18
CA THR A 43 15.79 15.58 -14.77
C THR A 43 17.25 15.84 -14.39
N ILE A 44 17.58 15.65 -13.12
CA ILE A 44 18.93 15.79 -12.56
C ILE A 44 19.62 14.44 -12.42
N SER A 45 18.89 13.38 -12.03
CA SER A 45 19.47 12.06 -11.85
C SER A 45 18.63 10.93 -12.45
N ILE A 46 19.30 9.82 -12.76
CA ILE A 46 18.67 8.60 -13.29
C ILE A 46 19.17 7.39 -12.51
N HIS A 47 18.26 6.60 -11.96
CA HIS A 47 18.57 5.32 -11.31
C HIS A 47 18.70 4.19 -12.35
N TRP A 48 19.85 4.10 -13.01
CA TRP A 48 20.10 3.13 -14.08
C TRP A 48 19.99 1.67 -13.63
N TYR A 49 20.38 1.39 -12.40
CA TYR A 49 20.60 0.03 -11.96
C TYR A 49 19.36 -0.69 -11.47
N ALA A 50 18.18 -0.07 -11.40
CA ALA A 50 16.87 -0.70 -11.14
C ALA A 50 16.87 -2.07 -10.39
N ALA A 51 17.64 -2.25 -9.31
CA ALA A 51 17.87 -3.56 -8.66
C ALA A 51 18.39 -4.72 -9.55
N SER A 52 19.08 -4.45 -10.66
CA SER A 52 19.69 -5.42 -11.59
C SER A 52 20.75 -6.31 -10.95
N TRP A 53 21.32 -5.86 -9.82
CA TRP A 53 22.23 -6.65 -9.00
C TRP A 53 21.54 -7.75 -8.19
N HIS A 54 20.21 -7.72 -8.08
CA HIS A 54 19.46 -8.69 -7.29
C HIS A 54 19.22 -9.99 -8.10
N PRO A 55 19.48 -11.20 -7.57
CA PRO A 55 19.36 -12.46 -8.32
C PRO A 55 17.96 -12.73 -8.88
N VAL A 56 16.95 -12.19 -8.22
CA VAL A 56 15.53 -12.30 -8.59
C VAL A 56 15.14 -11.27 -9.67
N TYR A 57 16.06 -10.42 -10.11
CA TYR A 57 15.80 -9.42 -11.14
C TYR A 57 15.75 -10.06 -12.54
N GLY A 58 14.53 -10.26 -13.04
CA GLY A 58 14.28 -10.92 -14.33
C GLY A 58 12.78 -11.11 -14.59
N LYS A 59 12.43 -11.74 -15.73
CA LYS A 59 11.01 -12.00 -16.09
C LYS A 59 10.25 -12.77 -15.00
N LYS A 60 10.88 -13.77 -14.39
CA LYS A 60 10.31 -14.59 -13.31
C LYS A 60 10.05 -13.79 -12.03
N GLY A 61 10.99 -12.94 -11.59
CA GLY A 61 10.81 -12.10 -10.41
C GLY A 61 9.76 -11.01 -10.60
N ARG A 62 9.69 -10.40 -11.80
CA ARG A 62 8.59 -9.49 -12.16
C ARG A 62 7.24 -10.17 -12.08
N LEU A 63 7.12 -11.38 -12.64
CA LEU A 63 5.88 -12.17 -12.57
C LEU A 63 5.51 -12.51 -11.13
N TYR A 64 6.46 -13.00 -10.33
CA TYR A 64 6.24 -13.30 -8.91
C TYR A 64 5.74 -12.06 -8.15
N ARG A 65 6.36 -10.90 -8.38
CA ARG A 65 5.94 -9.64 -7.73
C ARG A 65 4.54 -9.23 -8.17
N LEU A 66 4.20 -9.39 -9.44
CA LEU A 66 2.86 -9.09 -9.97
C LEU A 66 1.81 -10.01 -9.35
N VAL A 67 2.05 -11.33 -9.35
CA VAL A 67 1.16 -12.33 -8.74
C VAL A 67 0.98 -12.02 -7.26
N ARG A 68 2.07 -11.84 -6.51
CA ARG A 68 2.03 -11.47 -5.10
C ARG A 68 1.25 -10.17 -4.85
N LYS A 69 1.43 -9.14 -5.68
CA LYS A 69 0.68 -7.87 -5.58
C LYS A 69 -0.82 -8.12 -5.77
N LYS A 70 -1.22 -8.89 -6.78
CA LYS A 70 -2.62 -9.27 -7.03
C LYS A 70 -3.19 -10.13 -5.90
N SER A 71 -2.47 -11.14 -5.43
CA SER A 71 -2.87 -12.00 -4.31
C SER A 71 -3.08 -11.20 -3.03
N ARG A 72 -2.20 -10.23 -2.73
CA ARG A 72 -2.35 -9.34 -1.58
C ARG A 72 -3.62 -8.48 -1.70
N ILE A 73 -3.87 -7.90 -2.87
CA ILE A 73 -5.09 -7.12 -3.11
C ILE A 73 -6.33 -8.00 -2.94
N ALA A 74 -6.35 -9.19 -3.55
CA ALA A 74 -7.47 -10.13 -3.42
C ALA A 74 -7.69 -10.54 -1.96
N ALA A 75 -6.63 -10.85 -1.21
CA ALA A 75 -6.71 -11.17 0.21
C ALA A 75 -7.26 -9.99 1.03
N ASP A 76 -6.80 -8.77 0.77
CA ASP A 76 -7.30 -7.55 1.40
C ASP A 76 -8.82 -7.39 1.18
N TYR A 77 -9.27 -7.59 -0.07
CA TYR A 77 -10.70 -7.62 -0.39
C TYR A 77 -11.43 -8.71 0.40
N ILE A 78 -10.99 -9.97 0.35
CA ILE A 78 -11.66 -11.10 1.01
C ILE A 78 -11.75 -10.87 2.53
N LEU A 79 -10.69 -10.39 3.16
CA LEU A 79 -10.63 -10.14 4.60
C LEU A 79 -11.52 -8.96 5.04
N HIS A 80 -11.63 -7.92 4.21
CA HIS A 80 -12.30 -6.67 4.60
C HIS A 80 -13.72 -6.51 4.06
N ILE A 81 -14.12 -7.22 3.00
CA ILE A 81 -15.49 -7.19 2.45
C ILE A 81 -16.55 -7.48 3.52
N PRO A 82 -16.43 -8.51 4.38
CA PRO A 82 -17.43 -8.78 5.42
C PRO A 82 -17.58 -7.62 6.41
N ASN A 83 -16.47 -6.95 6.75
CA ASN A 83 -16.50 -5.76 7.61
C ASN A 83 -17.16 -4.55 6.91
N ARG A 84 -17.04 -4.47 5.58
CA ARG A 84 -17.64 -3.39 4.78
C ARG A 84 -19.14 -3.57 4.64
N ILE A 85 -19.58 -4.79 4.34
CA ILE A 85 -21.01 -5.14 4.22
C ILE A 85 -21.69 -5.04 5.59
N GLY A 86 -21.09 -5.62 6.64
CA GLY A 86 -21.65 -5.60 7.98
C GLY A 86 -21.87 -4.19 8.52
N ARG A 87 -20.89 -3.29 8.33
CA ARG A 87 -21.04 -1.88 8.71
C ARG A 87 -22.10 -1.14 7.90
N LYS A 88 -22.27 -1.47 6.61
CA LYS A 88 -23.28 -0.85 5.74
C LYS A 88 -24.70 -1.33 6.04
N VAL A 89 -24.89 -2.61 6.34
CA VAL A 89 -26.21 -3.23 6.57
C VAL A 89 -26.70 -3.01 8.01
N LEU A 90 -25.83 -3.14 9.00
CA LEU A 90 -26.20 -3.11 10.42
C LEU A 90 -25.91 -1.77 11.10
N GLY A 91 -25.19 -0.86 10.44
CA GLY A 91 -24.67 0.36 11.03
C GLY A 91 -23.37 0.15 11.81
N MET A 92 -22.60 1.22 11.97
CA MET A 92 -21.26 1.20 12.56
C MET A 92 -21.24 0.65 14.00
N GLU A 93 -22.06 1.20 14.88
CA GLU A 93 -22.05 0.86 16.31
C GLU A 93 -22.52 -0.57 16.58
N ARG A 94 -23.65 -0.96 15.98
CA ARG A 94 -24.23 -2.29 16.17
C ARG A 94 -23.32 -3.39 15.64
N TYR A 95 -22.70 -3.19 14.48
CA TYR A 95 -21.77 -4.16 13.91
C TYR A 95 -20.52 -4.35 14.77
N GLU A 96 -19.88 -3.26 15.21
CA GLU A 96 -18.68 -3.36 16.04
C GLU A 96 -18.97 -3.98 17.42
N HIS A 97 -20.13 -3.70 18.01
CA HIS A 97 -20.58 -4.37 19.24
C HIS A 97 -20.74 -5.88 19.07
N LEU A 98 -21.43 -6.31 17.99
CA LEU A 98 -21.60 -7.74 17.66
C LEU A 98 -20.26 -8.42 17.42
N LYS A 99 -19.37 -7.75 16.67
CA LYS A 99 -18.01 -8.25 16.38
C LYS A 99 -17.17 -8.38 17.65
N LYS A 100 -17.29 -7.44 18.60
CA LYS A 100 -16.63 -7.52 19.92
C LYS A 100 -17.13 -8.69 20.74
N LYS A 101 -18.45 -8.94 20.76
CA LYS A 101 -19.05 -10.11 21.42
C LYS A 101 -18.58 -11.43 20.80
N LEU A 102 -18.58 -11.54 19.48
CA LEU A 102 -18.09 -12.72 18.75
C LEU A 102 -16.61 -13.01 19.05
N LYS A 103 -15.74 -11.98 19.06
CA LYS A 103 -14.33 -12.13 19.47
C LYS A 103 -14.17 -12.63 20.90
N LYS A 104 -14.99 -12.15 21.85
CA LYS A 104 -14.97 -12.60 23.25
C LYS A 104 -15.37 -14.08 23.36
N LYS A 105 -16.41 -14.51 22.63
CA LYS A 105 -16.89 -15.90 22.59
C LYS A 105 -15.87 -16.86 21.98
N ASN A 106 -15.18 -16.46 20.91
CA ASN A 106 -14.14 -17.28 20.29
C ASN A 106 -12.90 -17.44 21.19
N LYS A 107 -12.58 -16.42 22.01
CA LYS A 107 -11.51 -16.52 23.00
C LYS A 107 -11.84 -17.48 24.14
N SER A 108 -13.07 -17.47 24.65
CA SER A 108 -13.50 -18.42 25.70
C SER A 108 -13.60 -19.86 25.17
N ALA A 109 -14.12 -20.06 23.95
CA ALA A 109 -14.21 -21.39 23.35
C ALA A 109 -12.86 -22.00 22.93
N GLY A 110 -11.81 -21.17 22.81
CA GLY A 110 -10.45 -21.61 22.49
C GLY A 110 -9.65 -22.05 23.72
N SER A 111 -9.94 -21.53 24.92
CA SER A 111 -9.29 -22.02 26.16
C SER A 111 -9.80 -23.38 26.58
N ASP A 112 -11.07 -23.70 26.28
CA ASP A 112 -11.69 -24.98 26.66
C ASP A 112 -11.23 -26.18 25.80
N LYS A 113 -10.49 -25.93 24.70
CA LYS A 113 -9.96 -26.97 23.79
C LYS A 113 -8.46 -27.25 23.97
N ALA A 114 -7.83 -26.67 24.99
CA ALA A 114 -6.39 -26.80 25.26
C ALA A 114 -6.06 -27.74 26.44
N LEU A 115 -6.99 -28.64 26.82
CA LEU A 115 -6.80 -29.70 27.81
C LEU A 115 -6.85 -31.08 27.14
#